data_AF-A0A061AXN2-F1
#
_entry.id   AF-A0A061AXN2-F1
#
_cell.length_a   1.000
_cell.length_b   1.000
_cell.length_c   1.000
_cell.angle_alpha   90.00
_cell.angle_beta   90.00
_cell.angle_gamma   90.00
#
_symmetry.space_group_name_H-M   'P 1'
#
loop_
_entity.id
_entity.type
_entity.pdbx_description
1 polymer ?
#
loop_
_entity_poly.entity_id
_entity_poly.type
_entity_poly.pdbx_seq_one_letter_code
_entity_poly.pdbx_strand_id
1 'polypeptide(L)'
;MLTVVEFLSWVAKEAPPKMKVMLDIKTSNDPTVLMKVIRCMLDANDDLEYWKPKVIFGLWSLEFYQFGVSTGLLSGFEIINITISPTIARGFLEYSKSLPPQYKLKAVSLMLIATTTPEFKTLRAELMEPEGVLLYLWTLNSQDDFDQGYLLDCKNFITDNVVEATAAVKEFKSGKEPRYVPPPLLSAQGVKGTLRYSLYRLFEWTVLSGWNRYRPVQTGLFFILRLIAKGQK
;
A
#
# COMPACT_ATOMS: atom_id res chain seq x y z
N MET A 1 13.14 16.03 -14.41
CA MET A 1 12.56 14.84 -13.75
C MET A 1 13.70 14.14 -13.04
N LEU A 2 13.54 13.84 -11.75
CA LEU A 2 14.60 13.19 -10.97
C LEU A 2 14.71 11.72 -11.40
N THR A 3 15.93 11.25 -11.67
CA THR A 3 16.21 9.83 -11.92
C THR A 3 16.24 9.04 -10.61
N VAL A 4 16.13 7.72 -10.71
CA VAL A 4 16.22 6.83 -9.53
C VAL A 4 17.59 6.94 -8.85
N VAL A 5 18.68 7.01 -9.63
CA VAL A 5 20.04 7.14 -9.08
C VAL A 5 20.24 8.47 -8.37
N GLU A 6 19.75 9.58 -8.94
CA GLU A 6 19.82 10.90 -8.27
C GLU A 6 19.02 10.91 -6.96
N PHE A 7 17.82 10.32 -6.96
CA PHE A 7 17.01 10.17 -5.75
C PHE A 7 17.74 9.34 -4.69
N LEU A 8 18.25 8.16 -5.04
CA LEU A 8 18.96 7.29 -4.11
C LEU A 8 20.26 7.92 -3.62
N SER A 9 20.98 8.66 -4.47
CA SER A 9 22.17 9.40 -4.07
C SER A 9 21.84 10.48 -3.02
N TRP A 10 20.70 11.15 -3.17
CA TRP A 10 20.20 12.08 -2.15
C TRP A 10 19.83 11.34 -0.86
N VAL A 11 19.15 10.19 -0.95
CA VAL A 11 18.83 9.37 0.23
C VAL A 11 20.11 8.95 0.96
N ALA A 12 21.16 8.60 0.23
CA ALA A 12 22.41 8.15 0.81
C ALA A 12 23.14 9.25 1.59
N LYS A 13 23.03 10.50 1.12
CA LYS A 13 23.81 11.65 1.61
C LYS A 13 23.06 12.53 2.60
N GLU A 14 21.77 12.75 2.36
CA GLU A 14 21.00 13.83 2.98
C GLU A 14 19.77 13.35 3.76
N ALA A 15 19.29 12.12 3.54
CA ALA A 15 18.09 11.65 4.21
C ALA A 15 18.29 11.55 5.73
N PRO A 16 17.29 11.93 6.55
CA PRO A 16 17.32 11.72 7.98
C PRO A 16 17.61 10.25 8.33
N PRO A 17 18.42 9.94 9.36
CA PRO A 17 18.86 8.57 9.62
C PRO A 17 17.73 7.53 9.80
N LYS A 18 16.58 7.97 10.34
CA LYS A 18 15.40 7.13 10.59
C LYS A 18 14.42 7.08 9.41
N MET A 19 14.64 7.84 8.34
CA MET A 19 13.77 7.84 7.18
C MET A 19 14.03 6.57 6.35
N LYS A 20 12.95 5.90 5.96
CA LYS A 20 12.97 4.85 4.94
C LYS A 20 12.27 5.35 3.68
N VAL A 21 12.64 4.79 2.54
CA VAL A 21 12.01 5.06 1.26
C VAL A 21 11.28 3.82 0.78
N MET A 22 10.02 3.99 0.36
CA MET A 22 9.25 2.93 -0.26
C MET A 22 9.30 3.09 -1.78
N LEU A 23 9.75 2.06 -2.48
CA LEU A 23 9.75 2.01 -3.93
C LEU A 23 8.46 1.35 -4.42
N ASP A 24 7.64 2.14 -5.12
CA ASP A 24 6.33 1.75 -5.65
C ASP A 24 6.47 1.02 -7.01
N ILE A 25 6.59 -0.31 -6.98
CA ILE A 25 6.80 -1.15 -8.17
C ILE A 25 5.45 -1.57 -8.78
N LYS A 26 5.10 -0.93 -9.89
CA LYS A 26 3.76 -1.00 -10.50
C LYS A 26 3.61 -2.19 -11.44
N THR A 27 2.38 -2.67 -11.60
CA THR A 27 2.05 -3.77 -12.54
C THR A 27 2.36 -3.48 -14.00
N SER A 28 2.55 -2.22 -14.38
CA SER A 28 2.97 -1.82 -15.71
C SER A 28 4.48 -1.94 -15.95
N ASN A 29 5.27 -2.22 -14.90
CA ASN A 29 6.70 -2.46 -15.03
C ASN A 29 6.97 -3.91 -15.46
N ASP A 30 8.12 -4.12 -16.11
CA ASP A 30 8.66 -5.45 -16.34
C ASP A 30 9.39 -5.95 -15.07
N PRO A 31 9.31 -7.25 -14.69
CA PRO A 31 9.96 -7.78 -13.49
C PRO A 31 11.47 -7.48 -13.36
N THR A 32 12.16 -7.32 -14.48
CA THR A 32 13.58 -6.92 -14.50
C THR A 32 13.84 -5.55 -13.89
N VAL A 33 12.80 -4.75 -13.64
CA VAL A 33 12.89 -3.48 -12.90
C VAL A 33 13.55 -3.66 -11.53
N LEU A 34 13.35 -4.80 -10.86
CA LEU A 34 13.99 -5.06 -9.57
C LEU A 34 15.53 -5.10 -9.70
N MET A 35 16.05 -5.74 -10.74
CA MET A 35 17.50 -5.75 -11.02
C MET A 35 18.03 -4.35 -11.30
N LYS A 36 17.28 -3.55 -12.09
CA LYS A 36 17.67 -2.17 -12.42
C LYS A 36 17.69 -1.28 -11.19
N VAL A 37 16.72 -1.44 -10.29
CA VAL A 37 16.62 -0.71 -9.03
C VAL A 37 17.78 -1.07 -8.09
N ILE A 38 18.09 -2.36 -7.93
CA ILE A 38 19.26 -2.80 -7.15
C ILE A 38 20.56 -2.24 -7.75
N ARG A 39 20.70 -2.25 -9.08
CA ARG A 39 21.85 -1.62 -9.73
C ARG A 39 21.96 -0.13 -9.41
N CYS A 40 20.85 0.61 -9.47
CA CYS A 40 20.82 2.02 -9.12
C CYS A 40 21.19 2.29 -7.65
N MET A 41 20.81 1.38 -6.73
CA MET A 41 21.24 1.45 -5.34
C MET A 41 22.75 1.33 -5.23
N LEU A 42 23.33 0.30 -5.86
CA LEU A 42 24.77 0.05 -5.85
C LEU A 42 25.58 1.17 -6.53
N ASP A 43 25.02 1.82 -7.55
CA ASP A 43 25.64 2.99 -8.17
C ASP A 43 25.62 4.23 -7.24
N ALA A 44 24.63 4.33 -6.35
CA ALA A 44 24.51 5.43 -5.38
C ALA A 44 25.30 5.19 -4.08
N ASN A 45 25.35 3.93 -3.62
CA ASN A 45 26.17 3.42 -2.52
C ASN A 45 26.35 1.91 -2.74
N ASP A 46 27.59 1.44 -2.85
CA ASP A 46 27.95 0.09 -3.26
C ASP A 46 27.75 -0.99 -2.18
N ASP A 47 27.34 -0.61 -0.97
CA ASP A 47 27.00 -1.52 0.11
C ASP A 47 25.49 -1.87 0.10
N LEU A 48 25.14 -3.11 -0.22
CA LEU A 48 23.75 -3.56 -0.18
C LEU A 48 23.20 -3.66 1.25
N GLU A 49 24.03 -3.94 2.25
CA GLU A 49 23.60 -3.99 3.66
C GLU A 49 23.20 -2.60 4.18
N TYR A 50 23.80 -1.54 3.63
CA TYR A 50 23.37 -0.16 3.87
C TYR A 50 21.92 0.08 3.42
N TRP A 51 21.49 -0.52 2.31
CA TRP A 51 20.18 -0.29 1.71
C TRP A 51 19.04 -1.07 2.36
N LYS A 52 19.30 -2.30 2.82
CA LYS A 52 18.29 -3.18 3.45
C LYS A 52 17.45 -2.51 4.54
N PRO A 53 18.02 -1.78 5.51
CA PRO A 53 17.23 -1.10 6.53
C PRO A 53 16.57 0.20 6.05
N LYS A 54 16.92 0.72 4.86
CA LYS A 54 16.47 2.02 4.34
C LYS A 54 15.41 1.93 3.25
N VAL A 55 15.33 0.81 2.55
CA VAL A 55 14.43 0.63 1.42
C VAL A 55 13.34 -0.38 1.76
N ILE A 56 12.11 -0.02 1.39
CA ILE A 56 10.95 -0.89 1.40
C ILE A 56 10.54 -1.13 -0.06
N PHE A 57 10.39 -2.39 -0.46
CA PHE A 57 9.82 -2.75 -1.74
C PHE A 57 8.29 -2.83 -1.64
N GLY A 58 7.60 -1.86 -2.24
CA GLY A 58 6.16 -1.85 -2.40
C GLY A 58 5.76 -2.55 -3.70
N LEU A 59 5.14 -3.72 -3.62
CA LEU A 59 4.87 -4.59 -4.77
C LEU A 59 3.37 -4.68 -5.07
N TRP A 60 2.99 -4.37 -6.30
CA TRP A 60 1.59 -4.46 -6.75
C TRP A 60 1.17 -5.84 -7.28
N SER A 61 2.12 -6.69 -7.65
CA SER A 61 1.85 -8.02 -8.24
C SER A 61 2.70 -9.11 -7.59
N LEU A 62 2.10 -10.29 -7.41
CA LEU A 62 2.77 -11.46 -6.87
C LEU A 62 3.94 -11.90 -7.75
N GLU A 63 3.88 -11.60 -9.04
CA GLU A 63 4.96 -11.85 -10.00
C GLU A 63 6.28 -11.18 -9.59
N PHE A 64 6.25 -9.91 -9.16
CA PHE A 64 7.46 -9.23 -8.68
C PHE A 64 8.02 -9.87 -7.41
N TYR A 65 7.12 -10.31 -6.53
CA TYR A 65 7.51 -10.95 -5.28
C TYR A 65 8.17 -12.31 -5.56
N GLN A 66 7.56 -13.14 -6.40
CA GLN A 66 8.11 -14.42 -6.84
C GLN A 66 9.44 -14.26 -7.57
N PHE A 67 9.52 -13.31 -8.50
CA PHE A 67 10.74 -13.00 -9.24
C PHE A 67 11.87 -12.58 -8.27
N GLY A 68 11.58 -11.62 -7.38
CA GLY A 68 12.55 -11.11 -6.41
C GLY A 68 13.02 -12.14 -5.38
N VAL A 69 12.16 -13.10 -5.01
CA VAL A 69 12.53 -14.25 -4.16
C VAL A 69 13.41 -15.23 -4.93
N SER A 70 12.99 -15.64 -6.14
CA SER A 70 13.72 -16.63 -6.95
C SER A 70 15.12 -16.17 -7.37
N THR A 71 15.32 -14.86 -7.49
CA THR A 71 16.60 -14.23 -7.86
C THR A 71 17.41 -13.76 -6.65
N GLY A 72 16.83 -13.80 -5.44
CA GLY A 72 17.46 -13.32 -4.22
C GLY A 72 17.50 -11.79 -4.05
N LEU A 73 16.97 -11.02 -4.99
CA LEU A 73 17.03 -9.55 -5.00
C LEU A 73 16.28 -8.90 -3.83
N LEU A 74 15.28 -9.57 -3.26
CA LEU A 74 14.50 -9.07 -2.12
C LEU A 74 15.03 -9.53 -0.75
N SER A 75 16.14 -10.29 -0.72
CA SER A 75 16.64 -10.91 0.51
C SER A 75 17.02 -9.87 1.56
N GLY A 76 16.34 -9.89 2.69
CA GLY A 76 16.62 -9.02 3.83
C GLY A 76 16.06 -7.59 3.68
N PHE A 77 15.33 -7.30 2.61
CA PHE A 77 14.59 -6.04 2.50
C PHE A 77 13.21 -6.16 3.15
N GLU A 78 12.64 -5.01 3.55
CA GLU A 78 11.22 -4.96 3.90
C GLU A 78 10.36 -5.03 2.64
N ILE A 79 9.38 -5.93 2.63
CA ILE A 79 8.48 -6.16 1.50
C ILE A 79 7.06 -5.83 1.94
N ILE A 80 6.37 -4.99 1.17
CA ILE A 80 4.98 -4.61 1.40
C ILE A 80 4.18 -4.88 0.13
N ASN A 81 3.01 -5.49 0.27
CA ASN A 81 2.06 -5.58 -0.83
C ASN A 81 1.28 -4.26 -0.91
N ILE A 82 1.30 -3.58 -2.05
CA ILE A 82 0.40 -2.45 -2.31
C ILE A 82 -0.75 -2.96 -3.15
N THR A 83 -1.98 -2.81 -2.67
CA THR A 83 -3.15 -3.37 -3.34
C THR A 83 -4.43 -2.59 -3.08
N ILE A 84 -5.35 -2.77 -4.02
CA ILE A 84 -6.73 -2.28 -3.93
C ILE A 84 -7.68 -3.32 -3.36
N SER A 85 -7.28 -4.59 -3.27
CA SER A 85 -8.18 -5.72 -3.05
C SER A 85 -7.69 -6.63 -1.91
N PRO A 86 -8.56 -6.98 -0.95
CA PRO A 86 -8.26 -7.96 0.09
C PRO A 86 -7.95 -9.34 -0.49
N THR A 87 -8.57 -9.70 -1.62
CA THR A 87 -8.32 -10.97 -2.31
C THR A 87 -6.89 -11.06 -2.83
N ILE A 88 -6.37 -9.97 -3.42
CA ILE A 88 -4.96 -9.92 -3.86
C ILE A 88 -4.02 -9.98 -2.65
N ALA A 89 -4.32 -9.25 -1.57
CA ALA A 89 -3.53 -9.26 -0.34
C ALA A 89 -3.37 -10.68 0.23
N ARG A 90 -4.46 -11.45 0.26
CA ARG A 90 -4.42 -12.85 0.72
C ARG A 90 -3.48 -13.69 -0.13
N GLY A 91 -3.45 -13.53 -1.45
CA GLY A 91 -2.50 -14.23 -2.32
C GLY A 91 -1.03 -13.96 -1.93
N PHE A 92 -0.72 -12.73 -1.54
CA PHE A 92 0.61 -12.36 -1.03
C PHE A 92 0.90 -12.99 0.34
N LEU A 93 -0.08 -12.99 1.25
CA LEU A 93 0.06 -13.62 2.57
C LEU A 93 0.31 -15.13 2.44
N GLU A 94 -0.48 -15.82 1.63
CA GLU A 94 -0.34 -17.25 1.39
C GLU A 94 1.02 -17.61 0.80
N TYR A 95 1.49 -16.85 -0.20
CA TYR A 95 2.84 -17.06 -0.72
C TYR A 95 3.90 -16.81 0.36
N SER A 96 3.79 -15.72 1.11
CA SER A 96 4.69 -15.36 2.21
C SER A 96 4.80 -16.44 3.27
N LYS A 97 3.71 -17.13 3.63
CA LYS A 97 3.70 -18.23 4.61
C LYS A 97 4.71 -19.33 4.25
N SER A 98 4.89 -19.62 2.96
CA SER A 98 5.84 -20.64 2.47
C SER A 98 7.32 -20.20 2.43
N LEU A 99 7.61 -18.91 2.58
CA LEU A 99 8.95 -18.35 2.41
C LEU A 99 9.78 -18.36 3.71
N PRO A 100 11.13 -18.32 3.63
CA PRO A 100 11.98 -18.18 4.80
C PRO A 100 11.96 -16.72 5.32
N PRO A 101 12.40 -16.48 6.57
CA PRO A 101 12.21 -15.20 7.28
C PRO A 101 12.67 -13.95 6.52
N GLN A 102 13.79 -14.03 5.80
CA GLN A 102 14.39 -12.90 5.08
C GLN A 102 13.58 -12.43 3.86
N TYR A 103 12.56 -13.17 3.45
CA TYR A 103 11.63 -12.77 2.39
C TYR A 103 10.21 -12.60 2.90
N LYS A 104 9.94 -12.65 4.20
CA LYS A 104 8.57 -12.55 4.71
C LYS A 104 7.98 -11.18 4.39
N LEU A 105 6.70 -11.19 4.01
CA LEU A 105 5.91 -9.99 3.83
C LEU A 105 5.79 -9.25 5.16
N LYS A 106 6.19 -7.99 5.19
CA LYS A 106 6.12 -7.17 6.40
C LYS A 106 4.74 -6.56 6.59
N ALA A 107 4.10 -6.14 5.49
CA ALA A 107 2.80 -5.47 5.55
C ALA A 107 1.96 -5.67 4.29
N VAL A 108 0.66 -5.43 4.45
CA VAL A 108 -0.29 -5.18 3.36
C VAL A 108 -0.71 -3.70 3.43
N SER A 109 -0.57 -3.00 2.32
CA SER A 109 -1.01 -1.63 2.11
C SER A 109 -2.27 -1.63 1.25
N LEU A 110 -3.41 -1.37 1.89
CA LEU A 110 -4.73 -1.53 1.31
C LEU A 110 -5.46 -0.19 1.18
N MET A 111 -6.22 -0.03 0.09
CA MET A 111 -7.06 1.15 -0.08
C MET A 111 -8.16 1.20 1.01
N LEU A 112 -8.38 2.35 1.65
CA LEU A 112 -9.31 2.45 2.80
C LEU A 112 -10.70 1.86 2.51
N ILE A 113 -11.29 2.16 1.34
CA ILE A 113 -12.63 1.66 0.99
C ILE A 113 -12.71 0.13 0.92
N ALA A 114 -11.60 -0.55 0.60
CA ALA A 114 -11.57 -2.01 0.54
C ALA A 114 -11.73 -2.65 1.93
N THR A 115 -11.51 -1.90 3.01
CA THR A 115 -11.75 -2.36 4.39
C THR A 115 -13.24 -2.56 4.70
N THR A 116 -14.13 -2.01 3.88
CA THR A 116 -15.58 -2.13 4.04
C THR A 116 -16.14 -3.44 3.47
N THR A 117 -15.33 -4.22 2.76
CA THR A 117 -15.82 -5.43 2.09
C THR A 117 -15.89 -6.63 3.04
N PRO A 118 -16.73 -7.65 2.73
CA PRO A 118 -16.73 -8.90 3.48
C PRO A 118 -15.37 -9.63 3.46
N GLU A 119 -14.64 -9.56 2.33
CA GLU A 119 -13.33 -10.20 2.18
C GLU A 119 -12.27 -9.58 3.12
N PHE A 120 -12.40 -8.29 3.45
CA PHE A 120 -11.51 -7.68 4.43
C PHE A 120 -11.72 -8.24 5.85
N LYS A 121 -12.95 -8.62 6.24
CA LYS A 121 -13.18 -9.20 7.58
C LYS A 121 -12.37 -10.47 7.81
N THR A 122 -12.29 -11.31 6.77
CA THR A 122 -11.50 -12.54 6.79
C THR A 122 -10.01 -12.23 6.75
N LEU A 123 -9.57 -11.33 5.86
CA LEU A 123 -8.18 -10.87 5.81
C LEU A 123 -7.72 -10.27 7.15
N ARG A 124 -8.57 -9.47 7.81
CA ARG A 124 -8.25 -8.81 9.08
C ARG A 124 -7.94 -9.83 10.17
N ALA A 125 -8.67 -10.94 10.23
CA ALA A 125 -8.37 -11.99 11.19
C ALA A 125 -6.95 -12.55 10.99
N GLU A 126 -6.56 -12.78 9.73
CA GLU A 126 -5.20 -13.24 9.36
C GLU A 126 -4.12 -12.19 9.71
N LEU A 127 -4.41 -10.90 9.50
CA LEU A 127 -3.47 -9.81 9.82
C LEU A 127 -3.26 -9.61 11.33
N MET A 128 -4.19 -10.05 12.17
CA MET A 128 -4.11 -9.94 13.63
C MET A 128 -3.40 -11.15 14.29
N GLU A 129 -2.91 -12.12 13.51
CA GLU A 129 -2.14 -13.24 14.05
C GLU A 129 -0.79 -12.77 14.67
N PRO A 130 -0.25 -13.46 15.70
CA PRO A 130 0.92 -12.99 16.47
C PRO A 130 2.21 -12.81 15.66
N GLU A 131 2.37 -13.52 14.54
CA GLU A 131 3.52 -13.39 13.63
C GLU A 131 3.29 -12.26 12.60
N GLY A 132 2.62 -11.20 13.05
CA GLY A 132 1.70 -10.36 12.28
C GLY A 132 2.29 -9.53 11.16
N VAL A 133 1.65 -9.68 9.99
CA VAL A 133 1.78 -8.78 8.86
C VAL A 133 1.02 -7.49 9.17
N LEU A 134 1.70 -6.36 9.09
CA LEU A 134 1.11 -5.06 9.43
C LEU A 134 0.06 -4.62 8.40
N LEU A 135 -0.93 -3.87 8.85
CA LEU A 135 -1.85 -3.15 7.97
C LEU A 135 -1.37 -1.71 7.75
N TYR A 136 -1.28 -1.32 6.48
CA TYR A 136 -1.11 0.04 6.00
C TYR A 136 -2.38 0.44 5.25
N LEU A 137 -2.80 1.70 5.35
CA LEU A 137 -3.94 2.20 4.59
C LEU A 137 -3.56 3.36 3.69
N TRP A 138 -4.17 3.42 2.50
CA TRP A 138 -3.91 4.47 1.51
C TRP A 138 -5.17 4.90 0.74
N THR A 139 -5.22 6.11 0.17
CA THR A 139 -4.48 7.31 0.61
C THR A 139 -5.38 8.08 1.56
N LEU A 140 -4.95 8.30 2.81
CA LEU A 140 -5.74 8.97 3.85
C LEU A 140 -5.38 10.45 3.87
N ASN A 141 -6.37 11.33 3.73
CA ASN A 141 -6.11 12.76 3.54
C ASN A 141 -6.96 13.68 4.42
N SER A 142 -7.87 13.12 5.21
CA SER A 142 -8.76 13.85 6.13
C SER A 142 -8.76 13.23 7.51
N GLN A 143 -9.15 13.99 8.54
CA GLN A 143 -9.29 13.48 9.91
C GLN A 143 -10.23 12.26 9.97
N ASP A 144 -11.34 12.28 9.23
CA ASP A 144 -12.28 11.15 9.17
C ASP A 144 -11.64 9.89 8.60
N ASP A 145 -10.74 10.02 7.62
CA ASP A 145 -10.00 8.89 7.06
C ASP A 145 -9.04 8.29 8.12
N PHE A 146 -8.35 9.14 8.88
CA PHE A 146 -7.45 8.71 9.96
C PHE A 146 -8.21 8.06 11.12
N ASP A 147 -9.33 8.65 11.55
CA ASP A 147 -10.20 8.09 12.58
C ASP A 147 -10.72 6.70 12.18
N GLN A 148 -11.13 6.52 10.93
CA GLN A 148 -11.47 5.19 10.39
C GLN A 148 -10.29 4.23 10.47
N GLY A 149 -9.09 4.65 10.07
CA GLY A 149 -7.88 3.85 10.16
C GLY A 149 -7.59 3.40 11.60
N TYR A 150 -7.72 4.29 12.58
CA TYR A 150 -7.52 3.97 13.98
C TYR A 150 -8.56 3.00 14.53
N LEU A 151 -9.83 3.12 14.15
CA LEU A 151 -10.88 2.15 14.52
C LEU A 151 -10.60 0.74 13.97
N LEU A 152 -9.79 0.63 12.92
CA LEU A 152 -9.32 -0.64 12.36
C LEU A 152 -8.06 -1.18 13.06
N ASP A 153 -7.53 -0.48 14.07
CA ASP A 153 -6.20 -0.67 14.69
C ASP A 153 -5.04 -0.54 13.69
N CYS A 154 -5.23 0.24 12.62
CA CYS A 154 -4.16 0.62 11.71
C CYS A 154 -3.44 1.87 12.22
N LYS A 155 -2.10 1.81 12.26
CA LYS A 155 -1.23 2.92 12.69
C LYS A 155 -0.22 3.33 11.61
N ASN A 156 -0.37 2.78 10.40
CA ASN A 156 0.53 3.01 9.28
C ASN A 156 -0.27 3.58 8.11
N PHE A 157 0.00 4.82 7.73
CA PHE A 157 -0.81 5.52 6.74
C PHE A 157 0.05 6.04 5.60
N ILE A 158 -0.50 6.00 4.40
CA ILE A 158 0.02 6.70 3.23
C ILE A 158 -0.90 7.89 2.98
N THR A 159 -0.31 9.08 2.83
CA THR A 159 -1.03 10.34 2.73
C THR A 159 -0.39 11.24 1.68
N ASP A 160 -1.21 12.06 1.02
CA ASP A 160 -0.74 13.22 0.24
C ASP A 160 -0.66 14.48 1.12
N ASN A 161 -1.19 14.45 2.34
CA ASN A 161 -1.27 15.57 3.27
C ASN A 161 -0.54 15.27 4.59
N VAL A 162 0.78 15.46 4.58
CA VAL A 162 1.65 15.18 5.74
C VAL A 162 1.30 16.06 6.95
N VAL A 163 0.79 17.27 6.74
CA VAL A 163 0.39 18.18 7.83
C VAL A 163 -0.79 17.60 8.59
N GLU A 164 -1.86 17.21 7.89
CA GLU A 164 -3.04 16.57 8.50
C GLU A 164 -2.67 15.24 9.16
N ALA A 165 -1.87 14.39 8.49
CA ALA A 165 -1.44 13.13 9.07
C ALA A 165 -0.65 13.32 10.37
N THR A 166 0.22 14.34 10.43
CA THR A 166 0.99 14.64 11.65
C THR A 166 0.07 15.11 12.78
N ALA A 167 -0.93 15.92 12.47
CA ALA A 167 -1.94 16.36 13.43
C ALA A 167 -2.75 15.17 13.98
N ALA A 168 -3.26 14.31 13.10
CA ALA A 168 -4.03 13.12 13.46
C ALA A 168 -3.20 12.15 14.34
N VAL A 169 -1.92 11.90 13.99
CA VAL A 169 -1.02 11.06 14.79
C VAL A 169 -0.75 11.65 16.16
N LYS A 170 -0.58 12.97 16.27
CA LYS A 170 -0.38 13.65 17.55
C LYS A 170 -1.62 13.55 18.42
N GLU A 171 -2.79 13.74 17.82
CA GLU A 171 -4.08 13.61 18.48
C GLU A 171 -4.28 12.21 19.07
N PHE A 172 -4.09 11.17 18.25
CA PHE A 172 -4.21 9.79 18.70
C PHE A 172 -3.24 9.47 19.85
N LYS A 173 -1.97 9.90 19.74
CA LYS A 173 -0.97 9.72 20.81
C LYS A 173 -1.31 10.44 22.11
N SER A 174 -2.18 11.45 22.08
CA SER A 174 -2.67 12.12 23.29
C SER A 174 -3.76 11.32 24.04
N GLY A 175 -4.17 10.16 23.51
CA GLY A 175 -5.23 9.34 24.08
C GLY A 175 -6.64 9.79 23.69
N LYS A 176 -6.78 10.65 22.68
CA LYS A 176 -8.08 11.05 22.16
C LYS A 176 -8.65 9.91 21.31
N GLU A 177 -9.84 9.45 21.68
CA GLU A 177 -10.55 8.39 20.97
C GLU A 177 -10.95 8.82 19.56
N PRO A 178 -10.82 7.94 18.54
CA PRO A 178 -11.25 8.23 17.17
C PRO A 178 -12.78 8.39 17.10
N ARG A 179 -13.27 9.30 16.26
CA ARG A 179 -14.66 9.78 16.27
C ARG A 179 -15.38 9.59 14.94
N TYR A 180 -15.00 8.58 14.17
CA TYR A 180 -15.69 8.34 12.91
C TYR A 180 -17.11 7.80 13.15
N VAL A 181 -18.09 8.52 12.63
CA VAL A 181 -19.49 8.10 12.60
C VAL A 181 -19.89 7.87 11.14
N PRO A 182 -20.26 6.64 10.74
CA PRO A 182 -20.74 6.38 9.39
C PRO A 182 -21.97 7.24 9.07
N PRO A 183 -22.03 7.89 7.90
CA PRO A 183 -23.19 8.70 7.55
C PRO A 183 -24.45 7.83 7.40
N PRO A 184 -25.65 8.33 7.76
CA PRO A 184 -26.90 7.61 7.55
C PRO A 184 -27.08 7.25 6.07
N LEU A 185 -27.56 6.04 5.77
CA LEU A 185 -27.65 5.51 4.40
C LEU A 185 -28.42 6.42 3.43
N LEU A 186 -29.50 7.04 3.90
CA LEU A 186 -30.36 7.91 3.10
C LEU A 186 -29.90 9.38 3.05
N SER A 187 -28.83 9.73 3.77
CA SER A 187 -28.23 11.05 3.65
C SER A 187 -27.47 11.19 2.33
N ALA A 188 -27.25 12.43 1.86
CA ALA A 188 -26.44 12.68 0.66
C ALA A 188 -25.03 12.04 0.76
N GLN A 189 -24.43 12.05 1.96
CA GLN A 189 -23.15 11.41 2.22
C GLN A 189 -23.25 9.87 2.20
N GLY A 190 -24.32 9.30 2.75
CA GLY A 190 -24.59 7.86 2.71
C GLY A 190 -24.74 7.34 1.28
N VAL A 191 -25.56 8.01 0.47
CA VAL A 191 -25.76 7.69 -0.96
C VAL A 191 -24.44 7.80 -1.73
N LYS A 192 -23.65 8.86 -1.48
CA LYS A 192 -22.31 9.02 -2.05
C LYS A 192 -21.40 7.86 -1.65
N GLY A 193 -21.45 7.43 -0.38
CA GLY A 193 -20.71 6.28 0.13
C GLY A 193 -21.09 4.98 -0.58
N THR A 194 -22.39 4.69 -0.72
CA THR A 194 -22.88 3.51 -1.45
C THR A 194 -22.44 3.52 -2.91
N LEU A 195 -22.56 4.65 -3.60
CA LEU A 195 -22.10 4.77 -4.99
C LEU A 195 -20.59 4.50 -5.10
N ARG A 196 -19.78 5.05 -4.18
CA ARG A 196 -18.33 4.80 -4.14
C ARG A 196 -18.02 3.34 -3.92
N TYR A 197 -18.73 2.67 -3.02
CA TYR A 197 -18.58 1.24 -2.79
C TYR A 197 -18.90 0.43 -4.04
N SER A 198 -20.02 0.72 -4.73
CA SER A 198 -20.39 0.05 -5.98
C SER A 198 -19.34 0.27 -7.08
N LEU A 199 -18.84 1.50 -7.25
CA LEU A 199 -17.77 1.80 -8.19
C LEU A 199 -16.48 1.06 -7.85
N TYR A 200 -16.14 0.98 -6.56
CA TYR A 200 -15.01 0.19 -6.08
C TYR A 200 -15.18 -1.30 -6.42
N ARG A 201 -16.34 -1.90 -6.19
CA ARG A 201 -16.58 -3.31 -6.51
C ARG A 201 -16.48 -3.59 -8.01
N LEU A 202 -16.98 -2.68 -8.85
CA LEU A 202 -16.80 -2.78 -10.30
C LEU A 202 -15.31 -2.70 -10.69
N PHE A 203 -14.59 -1.74 -10.11
CA PHE A 203 -13.15 -1.56 -10.34
C PHE A 203 -12.36 -2.81 -9.92
N GLU A 204 -12.59 -3.31 -8.70
CA GLU A 204 -11.97 -4.52 -8.16
C GLU A 204 -12.27 -5.74 -9.04
N TRP A 205 -13.53 -5.96 -9.40
CA TRP A 205 -13.92 -7.06 -10.29
C TRP A 205 -13.20 -7.00 -11.64
N THR A 206 -13.07 -5.81 -12.23
CA THR A 206 -12.40 -5.62 -13.53
C THR A 206 -10.91 -5.96 -13.43
N VAL A 207 -10.26 -5.58 -12.33
CA VAL A 207 -8.85 -5.90 -12.07
C VAL A 207 -8.66 -7.39 -11.83
N LEU A 208 -9.49 -8.01 -10.98
CA LEU A 208 -9.40 -9.44 -10.67
C LEU A 208 -9.71 -10.33 -11.89
N SER A 209 -10.59 -9.88 -12.77
CA SER A 209 -10.96 -10.60 -13.99
C SER A 209 -9.93 -10.46 -15.13
N GLY A 210 -8.85 -9.69 -14.94
CA GLY A 210 -7.79 -9.50 -15.93
C GLY A 210 -8.17 -8.60 -17.12
N TRP A 211 -9.35 -7.97 -17.10
CA TRP A 211 -9.80 -7.05 -18.15
C TRP A 211 -8.99 -5.76 -18.19
N ASN A 212 -8.33 -5.42 -17.09
CA ASN A 212 -7.37 -4.33 -16.99
C ASN A 212 -6.15 -4.47 -17.92
N ARG A 213 -5.98 -5.60 -18.64
CA ARG A 213 -4.96 -5.77 -19.68
C ARG A 213 -5.28 -5.01 -20.97
N TYR A 214 -6.55 -4.67 -21.21
CA TYR A 214 -6.98 -3.95 -22.41
C TYR A 214 -6.89 -2.43 -22.22
N ARG A 215 -6.19 -1.73 -23.12
CA ARG A 215 -5.98 -0.27 -23.04
C ARG A 215 -7.26 0.55 -22.85
N PRO A 216 -8.38 0.31 -23.57
CA PRO A 216 -9.62 1.08 -23.37
C PRO A 216 -10.19 0.91 -21.95
N VAL A 217 -10.07 -0.29 -21.39
CA VAL A 217 -10.51 -0.59 -20.03
C VAL A 217 -9.63 0.14 -19.01
N GLN A 218 -8.31 0.20 -19.22
CA GLN A 218 -7.40 0.95 -18.35
C GLN A 218 -7.77 2.43 -18.26
N THR A 219 -8.12 3.05 -19.39
CA THR A 219 -8.58 4.44 -19.41
C THR A 219 -9.85 4.62 -18.59
N GLY A 220 -10.86 3.75 -18.77
CA GLY A 220 -12.09 3.78 -17.97
C GLY A 220 -11.84 3.58 -16.48
N LEU A 221 -11.00 2.61 -16.12
CA LEU A 221 -10.61 2.33 -14.74
C LEU A 221 -9.93 3.53 -14.07
N PHE A 222 -9.11 4.28 -14.80
CA PHE A 222 -8.49 5.50 -14.27
C PHE A 222 -9.53 6.56 -13.86
N PHE A 223 -10.59 6.73 -14.65
CA PHE A 223 -11.69 7.64 -14.29
C PHE A 223 -12.47 7.14 -13.07
N ILE A 224 -12.77 5.84 -13.01
CA ILE A 224 -13.46 5.23 -11.86
C ILE A 224 -12.62 5.40 -10.59
N LEU A 225 -11.32 5.12 -10.64
CA LEU A 225 -10.41 5.30 -9.52
C LEU A 225 -10.37 6.76 -9.04
N ARG A 226 -10.35 7.73 -9.95
CA ARG A 226 -10.44 9.15 -9.61
C ARG A 226 -11.74 9.51 -8.90
N LEU A 227 -12.88 8.91 -9.28
CA LEU A 227 -14.16 9.13 -8.60
C LEU A 227 -14.18 8.53 -7.19
N ILE A 228 -13.58 7.35 -7.03
CA ILE A 228 -13.42 6.70 -5.72
C ILE A 228 -12.53 7.57 -4.79
N ALA A 229 -11.42 8.08 -5.32
CA ALA A 229 -10.42 8.86 -4.58
C ALA A 229 -10.84 10.32 -4.30
N LYS A 230 -11.47 11.02 -5.26
CA LYS A 230 -11.93 12.42 -5.06
C LYS A 230 -13.03 12.56 -4.00
N GLY A 231 -13.71 11.48 -3.65
CA GLY A 231 -14.72 11.49 -2.60
C GLY A 231 -14.18 11.66 -1.17
N GLN A 232 -12.85 11.65 -0.97
CA GLN A 232 -12.15 11.82 0.32
C GLN A 232 -11.66 13.25 0.59
N LYS A 233 -12.00 14.21 -0.28
CA LYS A 233 -11.74 15.64 -0.06
C LYS A 233 -13.01 16.37 0.38
#